data_AF-A0A7J4LKS6-F1
#
_entry.id   AF-A0A7J4LKS6-F1
#
_cell.length_a   1.000
_cell.length_b   1.000
_cell.length_c   1.000
_cell.angle_alpha   90.00
_cell.angle_beta   90.00
_cell.angle_gamma   90.00
#
_symmetry.space_group_name_H-M   'P 1'
#
loop_
_entity.id
_entity.type
_entity.pdbx_description
1 polymer ?
#
loop_
_entity_poly.entity_id
_entity_poly.type
_entity_poly.pdbx_seq_one_letter_code
_entity_poly.pdbx_strand_id
1 'polypeptide(L)'
;METSEGQPSKSTPVMKQLKKVKRKCVVMHLADAKAWRNVIVQDTKTAKKYFFGKVRLTPEININDEMYIGYEDLPVELPERKQKIVLMTLDGEILDWTMV
;
A
#
# COMPACT_ATOMS: atom_id res chain seq x y z
N MET A 1 29.26 13.00 -49.99
CA MET A 1 28.98 11.79 -49.19
C MET A 1 28.95 12.25 -47.74
N GLU A 2 27.78 12.65 -47.26
CA GLU A 2 27.58 13.09 -45.89
C GLU A 2 27.13 11.88 -45.06
N THR A 3 27.93 11.53 -44.05
CA THR A 3 27.63 10.44 -43.11
C THR A 3 26.64 10.92 -42.06
N SER A 4 25.53 10.20 -41.96
CA SER A 4 24.38 10.39 -41.08
C SER A 4 24.74 10.47 -39.60
N GLU A 5 24.15 11.46 -38.93
CA GLU A 5 24.14 11.67 -37.49
C GLU A 5 23.52 10.46 -36.75
N GLY A 6 24.27 9.91 -35.79
CA GLY A 6 23.79 8.91 -34.86
C GLY A 6 22.88 9.54 -33.81
N GLN A 7 21.59 9.19 -33.85
CA GLN A 7 20.58 9.64 -32.90
C GLN A 7 20.73 8.86 -31.57
N PRO A 8 20.81 9.51 -30.39
CA PRO A 8 20.88 8.78 -29.14
C PRO A 8 19.51 8.15 -28.84
N SER A 9 19.51 6.82 -28.70
CA SER A 9 18.33 6.05 -28.30
C SER A 9 17.86 6.52 -26.93
N LYS A 10 16.71 7.19 -26.89
CA LYS A 10 16.02 7.54 -25.64
C LYS A 10 15.62 6.25 -24.93
N SER A 11 16.38 5.84 -23.93
CA SER A 11 15.94 4.84 -22.95
C SER A 11 14.75 5.42 -22.20
N THR A 12 13.55 5.05 -22.65
CA THR A 12 12.31 5.42 -21.97
C THR A 12 12.33 4.72 -20.61
N PRO A 13 12.19 5.43 -19.47
CA PRO A 13 12.01 4.74 -18.21
C PRO A 13 10.70 3.98 -18.33
N VAL A 14 10.77 2.65 -18.23
CA VAL A 14 9.57 1.81 -18.11
C VAL A 14 8.90 2.25 -16.81
N MET A 15 7.92 3.14 -16.92
CA MET A 15 6.98 3.44 -15.84
C MET A 15 6.25 2.13 -15.56
N LYS A 16 6.81 1.34 -14.63
CA LYS A 16 6.14 0.17 -14.08
C LYS A 16 4.83 0.66 -13.52
N GLN A 17 3.76 0.44 -14.27
CA GLN A 17 2.42 0.72 -13.80
C GLN A 17 2.25 -0.04 -12.49
N LEU A 18 2.02 0.70 -11.39
CA LEU A 18 1.73 0.13 -10.09
C LEU A 18 0.59 -0.88 -10.28
N LYS A 19 0.85 -2.16 -10.00
CA LYS A 19 -0.23 -3.12 -9.84
C LYS A 19 -0.94 -2.75 -8.53
N LYS A 20 -1.99 -1.93 -8.62
CA LYS A 20 -2.92 -1.65 -7.53
C LYS A 20 -3.67 -2.94 -7.18
N VAL A 21 -3.00 -3.88 -6.53
CA VAL A 21 -3.64 -5.10 -6.04
C VAL A 21 -4.38 -4.74 -4.77
N LYS A 22 -5.70 -4.70 -4.82
CA LYS A 22 -6.56 -4.63 -3.64
C LYS A 22 -6.88 -6.05 -3.18
N ARG A 23 -6.67 -6.36 -1.90
CA ARG A 23 -7.06 -7.64 -1.28
C ARG A 23 -7.96 -7.38 -0.08
N LYS A 24 -8.96 -8.22 0.10
CA LYS A 24 -9.82 -8.17 1.28
C LYS A 24 -9.01 -8.48 2.54
N CYS A 25 -9.30 -7.75 3.60
CA CYS A 25 -8.79 -8.03 4.94
C CYS A 25 -9.88 -7.81 5.98
N VAL A 26 -9.68 -8.38 7.16
CA VAL A 26 -10.59 -8.23 8.30
C VAL A 26 -9.85 -7.58 9.46
N VAL A 27 -10.50 -6.64 10.15
CA VAL A 27 -9.97 -6.02 11.36
C VAL A 27 -9.96 -7.02 12.52
N MET A 28 -8.78 -7.26 13.09
CA MET A 28 -8.58 -8.22 14.17
C MET A 28 -8.44 -7.56 15.54
N HIS A 29 -7.73 -6.42 15.59
CA HIS A 29 -7.49 -5.70 16.84
C HIS A 29 -7.50 -4.19 16.62
N LEU A 30 -8.00 -3.48 17.63
CA LEU A 30 -8.03 -2.04 17.71
C LEU A 30 -7.42 -1.62 19.04
N ALA A 31 -6.60 -0.57 19.03
CA ALA A 31 -6.14 0.08 20.24
C ALA A 31 -6.19 1.60 20.06
N ASP A 32 -6.95 2.27 20.92
CA ASP A 32 -7.09 3.73 20.86
C ASP A 32 -5.82 4.43 21.33
N ALA A 33 -5.43 5.45 20.57
CA ALA A 33 -4.49 6.48 20.99
C ALA A 33 -5.22 7.83 21.01
N LYS A 34 -4.54 8.91 21.43
CA LYS A 34 -5.20 10.22 21.62
C LYS A 34 -5.90 10.76 20.37
N ALA A 35 -5.23 10.75 19.21
CA ALA A 35 -5.73 11.37 17.98
C ALA A 35 -5.83 10.39 16.79
N TRP A 36 -5.59 9.10 17.03
CA TRP A 36 -5.62 8.04 16.03
C TRP A 36 -5.87 6.69 16.70
N ARG A 37 -6.07 5.65 15.90
CA ARG A 37 -6.23 4.27 16.35
C ARG A 37 -5.14 3.41 15.73
N ASN A 38 -4.59 2.50 16.51
CA ASN A 38 -3.76 1.42 16.01
C ASN A 38 -4.69 0.29 15.55
N VAL A 39 -4.48 -0.23 14.34
CA VAL A 39 -5.32 -1.25 13.73
C VAL A 39 -4.46 -2.41 13.28
N ILE A 40 -4.85 -3.62 13.66
CA ILE A 40 -4.29 -4.86 13.10
C ILE A 40 -5.35 -5.48 12.22
N VAL A 41 -5.01 -5.74 10.96
CA VAL A 41 -5.87 -6.46 10.01
C VAL A 41 -5.23 -7.77 9.60
N GLN A 42 -6.04 -8.73 9.15
CA GLN A 42 -5.59 -10.00 8.57
C GLN A 42 -6.01 -10.07 7.10
N ASP A 43 -5.06 -10.31 6.19
CA ASP A 43 -5.34 -10.64 4.79
C ASP A 43 -6.10 -11.96 4.73
N THR A 44 -7.31 -11.96 4.16
CA THR A 44 -8.15 -13.16 4.10
C THR A 44 -7.56 -14.25 3.20
N LYS A 45 -6.70 -13.88 2.25
CA LYS A 45 -6.08 -14.83 1.32
C LYS A 45 -4.83 -15.49 1.88
N THR A 46 -4.03 -14.76 2.65
CA THR A 46 -2.71 -15.24 3.11
C THR A 46 -2.63 -15.48 4.62
N ALA A 47 -3.67 -15.10 5.37
CA ALA A 47 -3.70 -15.08 6.83
C ALA A 47 -2.59 -14.24 7.49
N LYS A 48 -1.83 -13.45 6.71
CA LYS A 48 -0.83 -12.52 7.23
C LYS A 48 -1.50 -11.36 7.94
N LYS A 49 -0.90 -10.93 9.04
CA LYS A 49 -1.35 -9.77 9.81
C LYS A 49 -0.51 -8.55 9.49
N TYR A 50 -1.15 -7.39 9.43
CA TYR A 50 -0.51 -6.10 9.19
C TYR A 50 -0.92 -5.10 10.26
N PHE A 51 0.04 -4.35 10.76
CA PHE A 51 -0.15 -3.31 11.77
C PHE A 51 -0.09 -1.93 11.13
N PHE A 52 -1.12 -1.13 11.40
CA PHE A 52 -1.26 0.26 11.00
C PHE A 52 -1.34 1.13 12.25
N GLY A 53 -0.37 2.03 12.42
CA GLY A 53 -0.14 2.73 13.68
C GLY A 53 -0.78 4.11 13.77
N LYS A 54 -1.39 4.62 12.68
CA LYS A 54 -1.91 5.99 12.61
C LYS A 54 -3.22 6.05 11.81
N VAL A 55 -4.11 5.08 12.02
CA VAL A 55 -5.42 5.07 11.37
C VAL A 55 -6.28 6.19 11.94
N ARG A 56 -6.90 6.96 11.05
CA ARG A 56 -7.82 8.04 11.42
C ARG A 56 -9.02 7.49 12.19
N LEU A 57 -9.58 8.28 13.10
CA LEU A 57 -10.76 7.91 13.89
C LEU A 57 -12.06 7.96 13.09
N THR A 58 -12.04 8.60 11.92
CA THR A 58 -13.17 8.71 11.00
C THR A 58 -12.76 8.17 9.63
N PRO A 59 -13.52 7.23 9.03
CA PRO A 59 -14.73 6.59 9.56
C PRO A 59 -14.46 5.73 10.81
N GLU A 60 -15.51 5.42 11.55
CA GLU A 60 -15.42 4.48 12.67
C GLU A 60 -15.11 3.07 12.13
N ILE A 61 -14.18 2.39 12.79
CA ILE A 61 -13.73 1.04 12.43
C ILE A 61 -13.90 0.14 13.65
N ASN A 62 -14.49 -1.02 13.42
CA ASN A 62 -14.79 -2.04 14.43
C ASN A 62 -14.05 -3.35 14.15
N ILE A 63 -13.92 -4.18 15.18
CA ILE A 63 -13.40 -5.55 15.03
C ILE A 63 -14.37 -6.34 14.13
N ASN A 64 -13.81 -7.14 13.23
CA ASN A 64 -14.48 -7.90 12.18
C ASN A 64 -14.94 -7.09 10.95
N ASP A 65 -14.67 -5.78 10.88
CA ASP A 65 -14.96 -5.02 9.67
C ASP A 65 -14.15 -5.54 8.48
N GLU A 66 -14.82 -5.62 7.31
CA GLU A 66 -14.17 -5.91 6.04
C GLU A 66 -13.57 -4.63 5.44
N MET A 67 -12.32 -4.72 5.00
CA MET A 67 -11.57 -3.63 4.41
C MET A 67 -10.71 -4.12 3.24
N TYR A 68 -9.97 -3.20 2.61
CA TYR A 68 -8.96 -3.56 1.61
C TYR A 68 -7.55 -3.20 2.07
N ILE A 69 -6.59 -4.09 1.79
CA ILE A 69 -5.17 -3.74 1.72
C ILE A 69 -4.73 -3.59 0.27
N GLY A 70 -3.97 -2.53 0.01
CA GLY A 70 -3.33 -2.23 -1.26
C GLY A 70 -1.83 -2.43 -1.16
N TYR A 71 -1.20 -2.86 -2.25
CA TYR A 71 0.26 -2.97 -2.32
C TYR A 71 0.82 -1.97 -3.32
N GLU A 72 1.79 -1.18 -2.88
CA GLU A 72 2.54 -0.23 -3.69
C GLU A 72 4.03 -0.60 -3.64
N ASP A 73 4.62 -0.82 -4.82
CA ASP A 73 6.06 -0.99 -4.94
C ASP A 73 6.73 0.36 -4.66
N LEU A 74 7.74 0.35 -3.79
CA LEU A 74 8.58 1.52 -3.58
C LEU A 74 9.63 1.63 -4.70
N PRO A 75 10.14 2.85 -4.96
CA PRO A 75 11.23 3.05 -5.92
C PRO A 75 12.42 2.11 -5.65
N VAL A 76 13.03 1.63 -6.73
CA VAL A 76 14.03 0.54 -6.77
C VAL A 76 15.33 0.87 -6.02
N GLU A 77 15.51 2.12 -5.58
CA GLU A 77 16.73 2.62 -4.95
C GLU A 77 16.94 2.16 -3.49
N LEU A 78 15.98 1.44 -2.89
CA LEU A 78 16.13 0.91 -1.54
C LEU A 78 16.77 -0.50 -1.58
N PRO A 79 17.83 -0.75 -0.79
CA PRO A 79 18.60 -2.01 -0.81
C PRO A 79 17.82 -3.25 -0.37
N GLU A 80 16.64 -3.06 0.22
CA GLU A 80 15.67 -4.10 0.55
C GLU A 80 14.37 -3.77 -0.17
N ARG A 81 13.70 -4.76 -0.78
CA ARG A 81 12.38 -4.58 -1.42
C ARG A 81 11.32 -4.32 -0.35
N LYS A 82 11.33 -3.12 0.22
CA LYS A 82 10.29 -2.64 1.11
C LYS A 82 9.02 -2.48 0.28
N GLN A 83 7.94 -3.08 0.76
CA GLN A 83 6.64 -2.93 0.12
C GLN A 83 5.80 -1.99 0.96
N LYS A 84 5.23 -0.96 0.33
CA LYS A 84 4.24 -0.12 1.01
C LYS A 84 2.90 -0.81 0.94
N ILE A 85 2.28 -0.99 2.10
CA ILE A 85 0.94 -1.56 2.24
C ILE A 85 0.02 -0.47 2.72
N VAL A 86 -1.11 -0.30 2.04
CA VAL A 86 -2.08 0.77 2.30
C VAL A 86 -3.37 0.15 2.82
N LEU A 87 -3.91 0.65 3.93
CA LEU A 87 -5.24 0.26 4.42
C LEU A 87 -6.29 1.19 3.81
N MET A 88 -7.37 0.60 3.29
CA MET A 88 -8.45 1.32 2.65
C MET A 88 -9.82 0.84 3.12
N THR A 89 -10.79 1.76 3.15
CA THR A 89 -12.21 1.43 3.25
C THR A 89 -12.69 0.68 2.01
N LEU A 90 -13.90 0.11 2.07
CA LEU A 90 -14.53 -0.53 0.91
C LEU A 90 -14.81 0.46 -0.24
N ASP A 91 -15.05 1.72 0.09
CA ASP A 91 -15.21 2.82 -0.87
C ASP A 91 -13.88 3.29 -1.48
N GLY A 92 -12.75 2.77 -0.97
CA GLY A 92 -11.42 3.06 -1.47
C GLY A 92 -10.76 4.29 -0.86
N GLU A 93 -11.30 4.85 0.23
CA GLU A 93 -10.62 5.87 1.02
C GLU A 93 -9.40 5.27 1.72
N ILE A 94 -8.24 5.94 1.64
CA ILE A 94 -7.01 5.52 2.31
C ILE A 94 -7.01 6.01 3.76
N LEU A 95 -6.78 5.08 4.68
CA LEU A 95 -6.84 5.35 6.11
C LEU A 95 -5.46 5.49 6.75
N ASP A 96 -4.52 4.63 6.35
CA ASP A 96 -3.11 4.65 6.79
C ASP A 96 -2.26 3.79 5.83
N TRP A 97 -0.95 3.76 6.04
CA TRP A 97 -0.03 2.86 5.37
C TRP A 97 1.07 2.37 6.30
N THR A 98 1.68 1.25 5.94
CA THR A 98 2.83 0.68 6.63
C THR A 98 3.86 0.15 5.63
N MET A 99 5.08 -0.12 6.09
CA MET A 99 6.13 -0.77 5.31
C MET A 99 6.46 -2.11 5.95
N VAL A 100 6.62 -3.13 5.11
CA VAL A 100 7.11 -4.47 5.49
C VAL A 100 8.30 -4.87 4.65
#